data_AF-A0A966ZCE4-F1
#
_entry.id   AF-A0A966ZCE4-F1
#
_cell.length_a   1.000
_cell.length_b   1.000
_cell.length_c   1.000
_cell.angle_alpha   90.00
_cell.angle_beta   90.00
_cell.angle_gamma   90.00
#
_symmetry.space_group_name_H-M   'P 1'
#
loop_
_entity.id
_entity.type
_entity.pdbx_description
1 polymer ?
#
loop_
_entity_poly.entity_id
_entity_poly.type
_entity_poly.pdbx_seq_one_letter_code
_entity_poly.pdbx_strand_id
1 'polypeptide(L)' 'MIVPCHRVLGSDGNLTGCAYGLRIKEYLLEWEGIRIKAPCKNL' A
#
# COMPACT_ATOMS: atom_id res chain seq x y z
N MET A 1 -19.88 3.79 5.35
CA MET A 1 -19.06 2.59 5.08
C MET A 1 -17.61 3.05 4.93
N ILE A 2 -16.70 2.60 5.79
CA ILE A 2 -15.27 2.98 5.72
C ILE A 2 -14.60 2.00 4.75
N VAL A 3 -14.16 2.48 3.60
CA VAL A 3 -13.50 1.65 2.59
C VAL A 3 -11.99 1.66 2.87
N PRO A 4 -11.34 0.51 3.12
CA PRO A 4 -9.90 0.45 3.35
C PRO A 4 -9.16 0.56 2.00
N CYS A 5 -9.13 1.77 1.43
CA CYS A 5 -8.47 2.04 0.14
C CYS A 5 -6.97 1.68 0.17
N HIS A 6 -6.37 1.64 1.35
CA HIS A 6 -4.99 1.16 1.55
C HIS A 6 -4.83 -0.35 1.38
N ARG A 7 -5.90 -1.15 1.40
CA ARG A 7 -5.85 -2.61 1.16
C ARG A 7 -6.02 -3.01 -0.30
N VAL A 8 -6.31 -2.08 -1.20
CA VAL A 8 -6.42 -2.35 -2.63
C VAL A 8 -5.02 -2.44 -3.24
N LEU A 9 -4.66 -3.56 -3.86
CA LEU A 9 -3.36 -3.75 -4.54
C LEU A 9 -3.54 -3.66 -6.07
N GLY A 10 -2.46 -3.37 -6.80
CA GLY A 10 -2.46 -3.49 -8.25
C GLY A 10 -2.58 -4.95 -8.69
N SER A 11 -3.00 -5.19 -9.94
CA SER A 11 -3.12 -6.55 -10.50
C SER A 11 -1.81 -7.35 -10.47
N ASP A 12 -0.66 -6.66 -10.46
CA ASP A 12 0.67 -7.26 -10.33
C ASP A 12 1.08 -7.53 -8.86
N GLY A 13 0.19 -7.30 -7.90
CA GLY A 13 0.46 -7.45 -6.46
C GLY A 13 1.26 -6.30 -5.84
N ASN A 14 1.63 -5.29 -6.64
CA ASN A 14 2.38 -4.12 -6.16
C ASN A 14 1.47 -3.07 -5.52
N LEU A 15 2.04 -2.32 -4.57
CA LEU A 15 1.43 -1.12 -4.00
C LEU A 15 1.41 -0.01 -5.03
N THR A 16 0.23 0.29 -5.55
CA THR A 16 0.01 1.37 -6.51
C THR A 16 -1.12 2.29 -6.03
N GLY A 17 -1.19 3.49 -6.63
CA GLY A 17 -2.40 4.33 -6.62
C GLY A 17 -2.89 4.82 -5.25
N CYS A 18 -2.02 5.24 -4.33
CA CYS A 18 -2.48 5.93 -3.12
C CYS A 18 -2.48 7.45 -3.35
N ALA A 19 -3.63 8.10 -3.22
CA ALA A 19 -3.77 9.56 -3.37
C ALA A 19 -2.88 10.35 -2.38
N TYR A 20 -2.56 9.75 -1.24
CA TYR A 20 -1.69 10.31 -0.20
C TYR A 20 -0.23 9.84 -0.33
N GLY A 21 0.09 9.09 -1.38
CA GLY A 21 1.42 8.50 -1.58
C GLY A 21 1.57 7.11 -0.96
N LEU A 22 2.46 6.30 -1.55
CA LEU A 22 2.64 4.89 -1.19
C LEU A 22 3.13 4.70 0.25
N ARG A 23 3.90 5.65 0.78
CA ARG A 23 4.43 5.61 2.15
C ARG A 23 3.35 5.58 3.22
N ILE A 24 2.24 6.29 3.01
CA ILE A 24 1.12 6.32 3.95
C ILE A 24 0.36 4.99 3.90
N LYS A 25 0.23 4.41 2.71
CA LYS A 25 -0.36 3.09 2.51
C LYS A 25 0.47 1.99 3.19
N GLU A 26 1.79 2.08 3.09
CA GLU A 26 2.74 1.19 3.78
C GLU A 26 2.59 1.26 5.30
N TYR A 27 2.59 2.47 5.86
CA TYR A 27 2.40 2.69 7.29
C TYR A 27 1.06 2.14 7.78
N LEU A 28 -0.04 2.43 7.08
CA LEU A 28 -1.36 1.93 7.48
C LEU A 28 -1.44 0.39 7.47
N LEU A 29 -0.84 -0.26 6.48
CA LEU A 29 -0.80 -1.71 6.40
C LEU A 29 0.14 -2.33 7.46
N GLU A 30 1.24 -1.66 7.80
CA GLU A 30 2.13 -2.10 8.89
C GLU A 30 1.41 -2.08 10.25
N TRP A 31 0.59 -1.06 10.51
CA TRP A 31 -0.23 -0.98 11.72
C TRP A 31 -1.31 -2.05 11.80
N GLU A 32 -1.74 -2.57 10.65
CA GLU A 32 -2.63 -3.73 10.56
C GLU A 32 -1.89 -5.07 10.65
N GLY A 33 -0.56 -5.06 10.78
CA GLY A 33 0.29 -6.26 10.82
C GLY A 33 0.55 -6.88 9.44
N ILE A 34 0.21 -6.18 8.36
CA ILE A 34 0.39 -6.66 6.98
C ILE A 34 1.80 -6.29 6.50
N ARG A 35 2.65 -7.32 6.35
CA ARG A 35 4.02 -7.19 5.85
C ARG A 35 4.04 -7.19 4.34
N ILE A 36 3.99 -5.99 3.77
CA ILE A 36 4.15 -5.76 2.33
C ILE A 36 5.60 -5.48 1.99
N LYS A 37 6.12 -6.13 0.94
CA LYS A 37 7.39 -5.74 0.34
C LYS A 37 7.14 -4.42 -0.41
N ALA A 38 7.77 -3.34 0.06
CA ALA A 38 7.77 -2.10 -0.68
C ALA A 38 8.22 -2.37 -2.13
N PRO A 39 7.57 -1.76 -3.15
CA PRO A 39 8.04 -1.91 -4.52
C PRO A 39 9.50 -1.45 -4.55
N CYS A 40 10.37 -2.32 -5.09
CA CYS A 40 11.77 -2.03 -5.34
C CYS A 40 11.86 -0.67 -6.04
N LYS A 41 12.38 0.35 -5.34
CA LYS A 41 12.65 1.66 -5.92
C LYS A 41 13.76 1.48 -6.95
N ASN A 42 13.37 1.19 -8.19
CA ASN A 42 14.21 1.51 -9.32
C ASN A 42 14.12 3.03 -9.47
N LEU A 43 15.29 3.64 -9.43
CA LEU A 43 15.60 5.08 -9.42
C LEU A 43 14.62 5.96 -10.20
#